data_AF-A0A1F8KG35-F1
#
_entry.id   AF-A0A1F8KG35-F1
#
_cell.length_a   1.000
_cell.length_b   1.000
_cell.length_c   1.000
_cell.angle_alpha   90.00
_cell.angle_beta   90.00
_cell.angle_gamma   90.00
#
_symmetry.space_group_name_H-M   'P 1'
#
loop_
_entity.id
_entity.type
_entity.pdbx_description
1 polymer ?
#
loop_
_entity_poly.entity_id
_entity_poly.type
_entity_poly.pdbx_seq_one_letter_code
_entity_poly.pdbx_strand_id
1 'polypeptide(L)'
;MANNRLILTFELDCDSTLALLQICLHKQGFRAIHSFELESACASFSDPTCPHHPGEVCECLLVTLTIYRDDIGTIPIVLHGHGNKTEIWNLESHLLPLALDDCLKFTRLEGQVLKRRLCSTEVSNTKGSFSSTVEGGRY
;
A
#
# COMPACT_ATOMS: atom_id res chain seq x y z
N MET A 1 8.24 13.78 -21.66
CA MET A 1 8.67 13.11 -20.42
C MET A 1 7.53 13.30 -19.43
N ALA A 2 6.83 12.23 -19.07
CA ALA A 2 5.75 12.32 -18.09
C ALA A 2 6.36 12.72 -16.74
N ASN A 3 5.94 13.87 -16.20
CA ASN A 3 6.39 14.32 -14.88
C ASN A 3 5.60 13.54 -13.83
N ASN A 4 6.10 12.35 -13.47
CA ASN A 4 5.52 11.57 -12.39
C ASN A 4 5.81 12.28 -11.07
N ARG A 5 4.75 12.67 -10.36
CA ARG A 5 4.88 13.35 -9.06
C ARG A 5 4.46 12.41 -7.94
N LEU A 6 5.35 12.18 -6.98
CA LEU A 6 5.00 11.50 -5.74
C LEU A 6 3.97 12.36 -4.98
N ILE A 7 2.81 11.78 -4.72
CA ILE A 7 1.72 12.43 -4.00
C ILE A 7 1.82 12.09 -2.52
N LEU A 8 1.90 10.78 -2.22
CA LEU A 8 1.87 10.26 -0.86
C LEU A 8 2.62 8.94 -0.74
N THR A 9 3.00 8.64 0.49
CA THR A 9 3.57 7.37 0.92
C THR A 9 2.74 6.80 2.07
N PHE A 10 2.46 5.50 1.98
CA PHE A 10 1.72 4.69 2.93
C PHE A 10 2.64 3.64 3.53
N GLU A 11 2.42 3.38 4.81
CA GLU A 11 3.13 2.37 5.59
C GLU A 11 2.31 1.08 5.65
N LEU A 12 1.79 0.67 4.49
CA LEU A 12 1.00 -0.52 4.26
C LEU A 12 1.45 -1.15 2.93
N ASP A 13 1.22 -2.45 2.80
CA ASP A 13 1.35 -3.16 1.53
C ASP A 13 0.39 -2.60 0.46
N CYS A 14 0.61 -3.00 -0.79
CA CYS A 14 -0.11 -2.47 -1.94
C CYS A 14 -1.61 -2.75 -1.86
N ASP A 15 -1.98 -3.97 -1.49
CA ASP A 15 -3.38 -4.45 -1.47
C ASP A 15 -4.18 -3.73 -0.38
N SER A 16 -3.61 -3.64 0.83
CA SER A 16 -4.21 -2.90 1.93
C SER A 16 -4.38 -1.42 1.59
N THR A 17 -3.38 -0.82 0.95
CA THR A 17 -3.44 0.59 0.50
C THR A 17 -4.51 0.78 -0.56
N LEU A 18 -4.58 -0.11 -1.55
CA LEU A 18 -5.57 -0.11 -2.63
C LEU A 18 -7.00 -0.21 -2.08
N ALA A 19 -7.25 -1.15 -1.16
CA ALA A 19 -8.56 -1.35 -0.57
C ALA A 19 -9.04 -0.10 0.19
N LEU A 20 -8.17 0.50 1.02
CA LEU A 20 -8.51 1.73 1.75
C LEU A 20 -8.78 2.90 0.79
N LEU A 21 -7.96 3.03 -0.25
CA LEU A 21 -8.11 4.08 -1.25
C LEU A 21 -9.45 3.94 -1.98
N GLN A 22 -9.81 2.74 -2.43
CA GLN A 22 -11.09 2.48 -3.10
C GLN A 22 -12.30 2.82 -2.21
N ILE A 23 -12.26 2.43 -0.92
CA ILE A 23 -13.32 2.77 0.04
C ILE A 23 -13.47 4.28 0.16
N CYS A 24 -12.35 4.99 0.30
CA CYS A 24 -12.35 6.43 0.44
C CYS A 24 -12.86 7.13 -0.83
N LEU A 25 -12.37 6.72 -2.00
CA LEU A 25 -12.79 7.26 -3.30
C LEU A 25 -14.30 7.08 -3.49
N HIS A 26 -14.82 5.90 -3.20
CA HIS A 26 -16.25 5.60 -3.28
C HIS A 26 -17.08 6.50 -2.36
N LYS A 27 -16.63 6.71 -1.11
CA LYS A 27 -17.30 7.61 -0.14
C LYS A 27 -17.35 9.07 -0.63
N GLN A 28 -16.37 9.50 -1.41
CA GLN A 28 -16.27 10.84 -1.97
C GLN A 28 -16.90 10.97 -3.36
N GLY A 29 -17.62 9.94 -3.82
CA GLY A 29 -18.31 9.93 -5.11
C GLY A 29 -17.40 9.71 -6.32
N PHE A 30 -16.14 9.34 -6.11
CA PHE A 30 -15.24 8.94 -7.19
C PHE A 30 -15.45 7.47 -7.55
N ARG A 31 -15.27 7.15 -8.83
CA ARG A 31 -15.17 5.77 -9.31
C ARG A 31 -13.70 5.49 -9.63
N ALA A 32 -13.18 4.35 -9.18
CA ALA A 32 -11.84 3.90 -9.55
C ALA A 32 -11.97 2.73 -10.52
N ILE A 33 -11.37 2.84 -11.70
CA ILE A 33 -11.20 1.71 -12.60
C ILE A 33 -9.78 1.18 -12.37
N HIS A 34 -9.71 -0.08 -12.01
CA HIS A 34 -8.47 -0.80 -11.88
C HIS A 34 -7.99 -1.18 -13.29
N SER A 35 -6.92 -0.54 -13.73
CA SER A 35 -6.52 -0.59 -15.14
C SER A 35 -5.45 -1.65 -15.39
N PHE A 36 -4.60 -1.96 -14.40
CA PHE A 36 -3.55 -2.97 -14.55
C PHE A 36 -2.84 -3.31 -13.23
N GLU A 37 -2.69 -4.59 -12.92
CA GLU A 37 -1.78 -5.14 -11.90
C GLU A 37 -0.57 -5.73 -12.63
N LEU A 38 0.62 -5.18 -12.41
CA LEU A 38 1.86 -5.82 -12.83
C LEU A 38 2.49 -6.43 -11.58
N GLU A 39 2.32 -7.74 -11.39
CA GLU A 39 2.82 -8.47 -10.21
C GLU A 39 4.35 -8.49 -10.12
N SER A 40 5.08 -8.05 -11.15
CA SER A 40 6.47 -7.65 -10.99
C SER A 40 6.88 -6.80 -12.19
N ALA A 41 7.25 -5.54 -11.95
CA ALA A 41 7.88 -4.70 -12.98
C ALA A 41 9.14 -5.37 -13.59
N CYS A 42 9.75 -6.29 -12.84
CA CYS A 42 10.91 -7.08 -13.23
C CYS A 42 10.62 -8.47 -13.81
N ALA A 43 9.38 -8.95 -13.90
CA ALA A 43 9.10 -10.31 -14.37
C ALA A 43 9.61 -10.58 -15.80
N SER A 44 9.88 -9.52 -16.56
CA SER A 44 10.42 -9.57 -17.93
C SER A 44 11.93 -9.31 -18.03
N PHE A 45 12.64 -9.01 -16.94
CA PHE A 45 14.07 -8.73 -16.95
C PHE A 45 14.87 -9.96 -16.51
N SER A 46 16.01 -10.21 -17.17
CA SER A 46 16.92 -11.33 -16.85
C SER A 46 17.71 -11.12 -15.56
N ASP A 47 17.67 -9.91 -15.01
CA ASP A 47 18.32 -9.53 -13.76
C ASP A 47 17.25 -9.43 -12.66
N PRO A 48 17.36 -10.19 -11.56
CA PRO A 48 16.40 -10.12 -10.45
C PRO A 48 16.50 -8.83 -9.65
N THR A 49 17.53 -8.00 -9.88
CA THR A 49 17.69 -6.75 -9.14
C THR A 49 16.62 -5.74 -9.50
N CYS A 50 16.00 -5.17 -8.47
CA CYS A 50 14.97 -4.18 -8.66
C CYS A 50 15.58 -2.85 -9.16
N PRO A 51 15.11 -2.30 -10.30
CA PRO A 51 15.56 -0.98 -10.78
C PRO A 51 15.09 0.15 -9.85
N HIS A 52 14.07 -0.10 -9.03
CA HIS A 52 13.55 0.84 -8.04
C HIS A 52 14.21 0.68 -6.67
N HIS A 53 14.72 -0.52 -6.34
CA HIS A 53 15.36 -0.85 -5.06
C HIS A 53 16.72 -1.52 -5.30
N PRO A 54 17.80 -0.74 -5.47
CA PRO A 54 19.11 -1.30 -5.79
C PRO A 54 19.59 -2.30 -4.74
N GLY A 55 19.95 -3.51 -5.18
CA GLY A 55 20.47 -4.56 -4.30
C GLY A 55 19.41 -5.51 -3.72
N GLU A 56 18.14 -5.32 -4.04
CA GLU A 56 17.04 -6.19 -3.61
C GLU A 56 16.44 -6.98 -4.78
N VAL A 57 15.92 -8.18 -4.50
CA VAL A 57 15.12 -8.94 -5.46
C VAL A 57 13.81 -8.19 -5.68
N CYS A 58 13.38 -8.03 -6.94
CA CYS A 58 12.19 -7.26 -7.24
C CYS A 58 10.91 -8.03 -6.91
N GLU A 59 10.28 -7.64 -5.80
CA GLU A 59 8.94 -8.04 -5.38
C GLU A 59 7.95 -6.86 -5.47
N CYS A 60 8.29 -5.86 -6.29
CA CYS A 60 7.48 -4.64 -6.39
C CYS A 60 6.16 -4.92 -7.10
N LEU A 61 5.08 -4.47 -6.50
CA LEU A 61 3.74 -4.46 -7.08
C LEU A 61 3.49 -3.09 -7.69
N LEU A 62 3.09 -3.07 -8.96
CA LEU A 62 2.69 -1.85 -9.64
C LEU A 62 1.22 -1.93 -10.04
N VAL A 63 0.42 -1.04 -9.46
CA VAL A 63 -1.02 -0.98 -9.71
C VAL A 63 -1.36 0.37 -10.34
N THR A 64 -1.95 0.36 -11.52
CA THR A 64 -2.43 1.59 -12.16
C THR A 64 -3.93 1.75 -11.95
N LEU A 65 -4.34 2.89 -11.39
CA LEU A 65 -5.74 3.25 -11.20
C LEU A 65 -6.08 4.48 -12.03
N THR A 66 -7.22 4.42 -12.70
CA THR A 66 -7.84 5.59 -13.30
C THR A 66 -9.01 6.01 -12.44
N ILE A 67 -8.86 7.12 -11.72
CA ILE A 67 -9.92 7.70 -10.90
C ILE A 67 -10.78 8.58 -11.78
N TYR A 68 -12.10 8.49 -11.63
CA TYR A 68 -13.08 9.21 -12.42
C TYR A 68 -14.06 9.95 -11.51
N ARG A 69 -14.42 11.18 -11.91
CA ARG A 69 -15.63 11.86 -11.44
C ARG A 69 -16.23 12.70 -12.57
N ASP A 70 -17.55 12.75 -12.66
CA ASP A 70 -18.27 13.38 -13.78
C ASP A 70 -17.90 14.87 -13.99
N ASP A 71 -17.52 15.57 -12.93
CA ASP A 71 -17.23 17.01 -12.90
C ASP A 71 -15.74 17.37 -13.00
N ILE A 72 -14.83 16.41 -12.79
CA ILE A 72 -13.37 16.63 -12.80
C ILE A 72 -12.70 15.91 -13.97
N GLY A 73 -13.30 14.83 -14.49
CA GLY A 73 -12.70 13.96 -15.48
C GLY A 73 -11.90 12.83 -14.85
N THR A 74 -10.86 12.38 -15.56
CA THR A 74 -10.05 11.21 -15.16
C THR A 74 -8.69 11.63 -14.61
N ILE A 75 -8.26 10.97 -13.53
CA ILE A 75 -6.97 11.19 -12.89
C ILE A 75 -6.24 9.85 -12.83
N PRO A 76 -5.20 9.67 -13.66
CA PRO A 76 -4.40 8.46 -13.63
C PRO A 76 -3.39 8.53 -12.46
N ILE A 77 -3.45 7.53 -11.58
CA ILE A 77 -2.47 7.35 -10.50
C ILE A 77 -1.82 5.97 -10.59
N VAL A 78 -0.62 5.86 -10.02
CA VAL A 78 0.12 4.62 -9.91
C VAL A 78 0.44 4.37 -8.45
N LEU A 79 0.11 3.18 -7.97
CA LEU A 79 0.55 2.65 -6.69
C LEU A 79 1.78 1.79 -6.96
N HIS A 80 2.87 2.11 -6.27
CA HIS A 80 4.11 1.34 -6.25
C HIS A 80 4.30 0.78 -4.85
N GLY A 81 4.03 -0.52 -4.69
CA GLY A 81 4.20 -1.24 -3.44
C GLY A 81 5.52 -1.99 -3.41
N HIS A 82 6.21 -1.93 -2.27
CA HIS A 82 7.39 -2.74 -1.96
C HIS A 82 7.39 -3.10 -0.47
N GLY A 83 7.22 -4.39 -0.17
CA GLY A 83 6.98 -4.87 1.19
C GLY A 83 5.78 -4.17 1.85
N ASN A 84 5.99 -3.57 3.03
CA ASN A 84 4.95 -2.87 3.80
C ASN A 84 4.90 -1.36 3.52
N LYS A 85 5.34 -0.92 2.34
CA LYS A 85 5.35 0.48 1.94
C LYS A 85 4.76 0.63 0.55
N THR A 86 3.85 1.59 0.39
CA THR A 86 3.23 1.89 -0.90
C THR A 86 3.32 3.38 -1.21
N GLU A 87 3.77 3.72 -2.41
CA GLU A 87 3.90 5.08 -2.90
C GLU A 87 2.85 5.35 -3.97
N ILE A 88 2.13 6.47 -3.86
CA ILE A 88 1.13 6.90 -4.85
C ILE A 88 1.71 8.04 -5.68
N TRP A 89 1.74 7.83 -6.98
CA TRP A 89 2.27 8.76 -7.97
C TRP A 89 1.16 9.26 -8.88
N ASN A 90 1.17 10.55 -9.21
CA ASN A 90 0.34 11.09 -10.28
C ASN A 90 1.10 10.98 -11.60
N LEU A 91 0.47 10.44 -12.64
CA LEU A 91 1.04 10.36 -13.99
C LEU A 91 0.94 11.69 -14.75
N GLU A 92 0.04 12.59 -14.32
CA GLU A 92 -0.15 13.88 -14.96
C GLU A 92 0.18 15.03 -14.00
N SER A 93 0.89 16.05 -14.50
CA SER A 93 1.36 17.19 -13.71
C SER A 93 0.24 18.17 -13.31
N HIS A 94 -1.03 17.77 -13.42
CA HIS A 94 -2.17 18.59 -13.04
C HIS A 94 -2.38 18.55 -11.52
N LEU A 95 -2.78 19.69 -10.95
CA LEU A 95 -3.12 19.80 -9.54
C LEU A 95 -4.19 18.75 -9.20
N LEU A 96 -3.95 17.95 -8.17
CA LEU A 96 -4.95 17.04 -7.67
C LEU A 96 -6.16 17.85 -7.19
N PRO A 97 -7.39 17.44 -7.54
CA PRO A 97 -8.57 18.07 -6.97
C PRO A 97 -8.54 17.97 -5.46
N LEU A 98 -9.00 19.02 -4.77
CA LEU A 98 -9.05 19.08 -3.30
C LEU A 98 -9.75 17.86 -2.69
N ALA A 99 -10.82 17.38 -3.32
CA ALA A 99 -11.55 16.19 -2.85
C ALA A 99 -10.73 14.89 -2.94
N LEU A 100 -9.82 14.79 -3.91
CA LEU A 100 -8.89 13.66 -3.99
C LEU A 100 -7.78 13.80 -2.94
N ASP A 101 -7.28 15.01 -2.72
CA ASP A 101 -6.29 15.30 -1.66
C ASP A 101 -6.82 14.97 -0.25
N ASP A 102 -8.07 15.33 0.05
CA ASP A 102 -8.74 14.97 1.31
C ASP A 102 -8.89 13.45 1.45
N CYS A 103 -9.23 12.77 0.36
CA CYS A 103 -9.36 11.32 0.36
C CYS A 103 -8.02 10.63 0.63
N LEU A 104 -6.96 11.11 -0.04
CA LEU A 104 -5.61 10.63 0.13
C LEU A 104 -5.10 10.84 1.57
N LYS A 105 -5.39 12.00 2.17
CA LYS A 105 -5.09 12.28 3.60
C LYS A 105 -5.88 11.36 4.54
N PHE A 106 -7.17 11.16 4.30
CA PHE A 106 -8.01 10.27 5.09
C PHE A 106 -7.46 8.84 5.06
N THR A 107 -7.16 8.33 3.86
CA THR A 107 -6.57 7.00 3.65
C THR A 107 -5.28 6.85 4.46
N ARG A 108 -4.43 7.90 4.49
CA ARG A 108 -3.16 7.86 5.22
C ARG A 108 -3.36 7.76 6.73
N LEU A 109 -4.34 8.49 7.28
CA LEU A 109 -4.66 8.46 8.71
C LEU A 109 -5.23 7.09 9.12
N GLU A 110 -6.19 6.57 8.36
CA GLU A 110 -6.76 5.24 8.61
C GLU A 110 -5.69 4.14 8.52
N GLY A 111 -4.80 4.22 7.53
CA GLY A 111 -3.69 3.30 7.40
C GLY A 111 -2.73 3.32 8.61
N GLN A 112 -2.45 4.50 9.18
CA GLN A 112 -1.66 4.61 10.41
C GLN A 112 -2.37 4.03 11.63
N VAL A 113 -3.71 4.13 11.71
CA VAL A 113 -4.49 3.51 12.78
C VAL A 113 -4.47 1.98 12.63
N LEU A 114 -4.65 1.47 11.42
CA LEU A 114 -4.60 0.03 11.14
C LEU A 114 -3.21 -0.56 11.44
N LYS A 115 -2.13 0.08 10.98
CA LYS A 115 -0.76 -0.34 11.32
C LYS A 115 -0.53 -0.41 12.83
N ARG A 116 -1.01 0.59 13.59
CA ARG A 116 -0.90 0.60 15.05
C ARG A 116 -1.68 -0.54 15.70
N ARG A 117 -2.87 -0.88 15.20
CA ARG A 117 -3.63 -2.03 15.69
C ARG A 117 -2.89 -3.34 15.42
N LEU A 118 -2.42 -3.54 14.20
CA LEU A 118 -1.66 -4.73 13.80
C LEU A 118 -0.38 -4.91 14.64
N CYS A 119 0.40 -3.84 14.81
CA CYS A 119 1.59 -3.85 15.66
C CYS A 119 1.26 -4.11 17.15
N SER A 120 0.14 -3.59 17.65
CA SER A 120 -0.30 -3.85 19.04
C SER A 120 -0.73 -5.31 19.25
N THR A 121 -1.29 -5.96 18.22
CA THR A 121 -1.60 -7.40 18.27
C THR A 121 -0.35 -8.28 18.31
N GLU A 122 0.75 -7.88 17.67
CA GLU A 122 2.02 -8.64 17.71
C GLU A 122 2.72 -8.58 19.09
N VAL A 123 2.53 -7.50 19.85
CA VAL A 123 3.08 -7.37 21.22
C VAL A 123 2.34 -8.24 22.25
N SER A 124 1.19 -8.82 21.89
CA SER A 124 0.35 -9.58 22.83
C SER A 124 0.68 -11.08 22.89
N ASN A 125 1.55 -11.62 22.02
CA ASN A 125 1.72 -13.07 21.88
C ASN A 125 3.09 -13.63 22.31
N THR A 126 3.85 -12.92 23.16
CA THR A 126 5.13 -13.42 23.70
C THR A 126 5.18 -13.47 25.23
N LYS A 127 4.11 -13.95 25.89
CA LYS A 127 4.20 -14.44 27.28
C LYS A 127 3.31 -15.65 27.49
N GLY A 128 3.86 -16.82 27.17
CA GLY A 128 3.26 -18.12 27.44
C GLY A 128 4.29 -19.24 27.56
N SER A 129 5.49 -18.94 28.05
CA SER A 129 6.50 -19.95 28.38
C SER A 129 6.06 -20.69 29.65
N PHE A 130 5.25 -21.74 29.50
CA PHE A 130 5.08 -22.72 30.57
C PHE A 130 6.34 -23.59 30.62
N SER A 131 7.23 -23.27 31.56
CA SER A 131 8.30 -24.15 31.99
C SER A 131 7.70 -25.22 32.90
N SER A 132 7.75 -26.48 32.49
CA SER A 132 7.49 -27.62 33.36
C SER A 132 8.79 -28.40 33.53
N THR A 133 9.45 -28.19 34.67
CA THR A 133 10.66 -28.92 35.09
C THR A 133 10.38 -29.57 36.45
N VAL A 134 10.42 -30.92 36.44
CA VAL A 134 10.58 -31.95 37.50
C VAL A 134 9.72 -31.95 38.76
N GLU A 135 9.19 -33.13 39.12
CA GLU A 135 9.71 -34.12 40.10
C GLU A 135 8.84 -35.40 39.95
N GLY A 136 9.34 -36.65 39.93
CA GLY A 136 10.23 -37.29 40.90
C GLY A 136 9.40 -38.06 41.94
N GLY A 137 9.01 -39.32 41.67
CA GLY A 137 8.27 -40.12 42.64
C GLY A 137 8.12 -41.60 42.27
N ARG A 138 9.07 -42.42 42.76
CA ARG A 138 8.88 -43.87 42.95
C ARG A 138 7.90 -44.06 44.11
N TYR A 139 6.98 -45.02 44.01
CA TYR A 139 6.79 -46.18 44.90
C TYR A 139 5.84 -47.16 44.22
#